data_AF-A0A1V6BBK9-F1
#
_entry.id   AF-A0A1V6BBK9-F1
#
_cell.length_a   1.000
_cell.length_b   1.000
_cell.length_c   1.000
_cell.angle_alpha   90.00
_cell.angle_beta   90.00
_cell.angle_gamma   90.00
#
_symmetry.space_group_name_H-M   'P 1'
#
loop_
_entity.id
_entity.type
_entity.pdbx_description
1 polymer ?
#
loop_
_entity_poly.entity_id
_entity_poly.type
_entity_poly.pdbx_seq_one_letter_code
_entity_poly.pdbx_strand_id
1 'polypeptide(L)' 'MYHVYVLFSTKSNIFYVGQTSDLDERIIQHNETAIDNFTAKHRPWVL' A
#
# COMPACT_ATOMS: atom_id res chain seq x y z
N MET A 1 -14.52 -6.06 10.24
CA MET A 1 -14.41 -6.95 9.08
C MET A 1 -12.97 -6.86 8.58
N TYR A 2 -12.37 -7.94 8.09
CA TYR A 2 -11.01 -7.90 7.55
C TYR A 2 -11.06 -8.10 6.03
N HIS A 3 -10.22 -7.35 5.32
CA HIS A 3 -10.07 -7.40 3.88
C HIS A 3 -8.67 -7.87 3.52
N VAL A 4 -8.58 -8.72 2.50
CA VAL A 4 -7.33 -8.99 1.78
C VAL A 4 -7.33 -8.12 0.54
N TYR A 5 -6.20 -7.49 0.24
CA TYR A 5 -6.06 -6.54 -0.86
C TYR A 5 -4.77 -6.74 -1.64
N VAL A 6 -4.75 -6.20 -2.86
CA VAL A 6 -3.57 -6.10 -3.72
C VAL A 6 -3.42 -4.64 -4.11
N LEU A 7 -2.27 -4.05 -3.85
CA LEU A 7 -1.90 -2.71 -4.33
C LEU A 7 -0.97 -2.83 -5.52
N PHE A 8 -1.16 -1.96 -6.50
CA PHE A 8 -0.26 -1.80 -7.65
C PHE A 8 0.57 -0.53 -7.52
N SER A 9 1.89 -0.67 -7.66
CA SER A 9 2.81 0.47 -7.78
C SER A 9 2.92 0.88 -9.23
N THR A 10 2.38 2.05 -9.57
CA THR A 10 2.48 2.59 -10.95
C THR A 10 3.91 2.99 -11.31
N LYS A 11 4.74 3.29 -10.30
CA LYS A 11 6.15 3.69 -10.48
C LYS A 11 7.06 2.48 -10.74
N SER A 12 6.90 1.41 -9.97
CA SER A 12 7.81 0.27 -10.00
C SER A 12 7.24 -0.94 -10.74
N ASN A 13 5.99 -0.88 -11.20
CA ASN A 13 5.30 -1.96 -11.89
C ASN A 13 5.31 -3.28 -11.09
N ILE A 14 5.04 -3.18 -9.79
CA ILE A 14 5.00 -4.30 -8.84
C ILE A 14 3.68 -4.32 -8.08
N PHE A 15 3.36 -5.48 -7.53
CA PHE A 15 2.20 -5.69 -6.67
C PHE A 15 2.61 -5.91 -5.21
N TYR A 16 1.78 -5.46 -4.28
CA TYR A 16 1.91 -5.71 -2.85
C TYR A 16 0.60 -6.31 -2.32
N VAL A 17 0.68 -7.44 -1.63
CA VAL A 17 -0.50 -8.12 -1.06
C VAL A 17 -0.49 -7.94 0.45
N GLY A 18 -1.63 -7.61 1.02
CA GLY A 18 -1.78 -7.43 2.46
C GLY A 18 -3.19 -7.68 2.95
N GLN A 19 -3.37 -7.52 4.26
CA GLN A 19 -4.67 -7.55 4.90
C GLN A 19 -4.82 -6.40 5.89
N THR A 20 -6.05 -5.94 6.09
CA THR A 20 -6.37 -4.84 7.01
C THR A 20 -7.83 -4.90 7.43
N SER A 21 -8.17 -4.31 8.57
CA SER A 21 -9.58 -4.06 8.95
C SER A 21 -10.13 -2.75 8.37
N ASP A 22 -9.25 -1.88 7.88
CA ASP A 22 -9.57 -0.57 7.30
C ASP A 22 -8.71 -0.34 6.05
N LEU A 23 -9.34 -0.27 4.87
CA LEU A 23 -8.64 -0.13 3.58
C LEU A 23 -8.23 1.32 3.30
N ASP A 24 -9.05 2.28 3.69
CA ASP A 24 -8.82 3.70 3.42
C ASP A 24 -7.61 4.19 4.21
N GLU A 25 -7.55 3.86 5.50
CA GLU A 25 -6.39 4.15 6.33
C GLU A 25 -5.12 3.48 5.78
N ARG A 26 -5.26 2.22 5.33
CA ARG A 26 -4.13 1.43 4.82
C ARG A 26 -3.48 2.03 3.58
N ILE A 27 -4.28 2.54 2.64
CA ILE A 27 -3.78 3.18 1.42
C ILE A 27 -3.01 4.46 1.77
N ILE A 28 -3.53 5.27 2.68
CA ILE A 28 -2.85 6.48 3.18
C ILE A 28 -1.52 6.10 3.84
N GLN A 29 -1.53 5.09 4.71
CA GLN A 29 -0.30 4.60 5.36
C GLN A 29 0.77 4.18 4.34
N HIS A 30 0.40 3.46 3.28
CA HIS A 30 1.37 3.04 2.26
C HIS A 30 1.90 4.18 1.41
N ASN A 31 1.14 5.27 1.22
CA ASN A 31 1.51 6.39 0.36
C ASN A 31 2.13 7.59 1.09
N GLU A 32 1.86 7.80 2.38
CA GLU A 32 2.18 9.06 3.04
C GLU A 32 3.13 8.92 4.24
N THR A 33 3.30 7.71 4.80
CA THR A 33 4.14 7.55 6.00
C THR A 33 5.61 7.87 5.73
N ALA A 34 6.29 8.60 6.64
CA ALA A 34 7.72 8.93 6.49
C ALA A 34 8.67 7.75 6.81
N ILE A 35 8.13 6.55 7.03
CA ILE A 35 8.90 5.35 7.40
C ILE A 35 9.66 4.85 6.17
N ASP A 36 10.99 4.71 6.26
CA ASP A 36 11.78 4.07 5.20
C ASP A 36 11.58 2.55 5.22
N ASN A 37 10.56 2.09 4.49
CA ASN A 37 10.29 0.67 4.29
C ASN A 37 10.15 0.34 2.80
N PHE A 38 9.93 -0.93 2.48
CA PHE A 38 9.73 -1.38 1.10
C PHE A 38 8.65 -0.57 0.39
N THR A 39 7.47 -0.45 1.00
CA THR A 39 6.35 0.25 0.37
C THR A 39 6.60 1.74 0.16
N ALA A 40 7.37 2.39 1.04
CA ALA A 40 7.73 3.80 0.86
C ALA A 40 8.57 4.05 -0.40
N LYS A 41 9.48 3.13 -0.74
CA LYS A 41 10.36 3.23 -1.92
C LYS A 41 9.61 3.12 -3.25
N HIS A 42 8.45 2.48 -3.24
CA HIS A 42 7.67 2.11 -4.42
C HIS A 42 6.34 2.86 -4.55
N ARG A 43 6.16 3.98 -3.86
CA ARG A 43 5.01 4.88 -4.05
C ARG A 43 4.96 5.48 -5.47
N PRO A 44 3.78 5.82 -6.02
CA PRO A 44 2.47 5.70 -5.39
C PRO A 44 1.83 4.31 -5.58
N TRP A 45 1.05 3.89 -4.58
CA TRP A 45 0.27 2.66 -4.55
C TRP A 45 -1.21 2.96 -4.85
N VAL A 46 -1.81 2.15 -5.71
CA VAL A 46 -3.23 2.20 -6.10
C VAL A 46 -3.87 0.86 -5.75
N LEU A 47 -5.08 0.88 -5.17
CA LEU A 47 -5.88 -0.31 -4.89
C LEU A 47 -6.57 -0.82 -6.16
#